data_AF-A0A9D5R361-F1
#
_entry.id   AF-A0A9D5R361-F1
#
_cell.length_a   1.000
_cell.length_b   1.000
_cell.length_c   1.000
_cell.angle_alpha   90.00
_cell.angle_beta   90.00
_cell.angle_gamma   90.00
#
_symmetry.space_group_name_H-M   'P 1'
#
loop_
_entity.id
_entity.type
_entity.pdbx_description
1 polymer ?
#
loop_
_entity_poly.entity_id
_entity_poly.type
_entity_poly.pdbx_seq_one_letter_code
_entity_poly.pdbx_strand_id
1 'polypeptide(L)'
;MKKLIFAFFISIFSLTSCAEKEATVDDAEIPQAAVRGQNDAQALLEIAGSDVKDIHSALLSVKAREWEMRRNGSDRSADAYINAFKEYVSTQNKTLADEIF
;
A
#
# COMPACT_ATOMS: atom_id res chain seq x y z
N MET A 1 52.06 -10.14 -49.84
CA MET A 1 51.71 -9.17 -48.78
C MET A 1 50.54 -8.35 -49.32
N LYS A 2 49.38 -8.15 -48.71
CA LYS A 2 48.87 -8.27 -47.34
C LYS A 2 47.35 -8.50 -47.44
N LYS A 3 46.81 -9.23 -46.48
CA LYS A 3 45.39 -9.53 -46.27
C LYS A 3 44.62 -8.22 -46.01
N LEU A 4 43.51 -7.96 -46.71
CA LEU A 4 42.57 -6.91 -46.32
C LEU A 4 41.43 -7.56 -45.54
N ILE A 5 41.48 -7.36 -44.23
CA ILE A 5 40.58 -7.93 -43.24
C ILE A 5 39.27 -7.14 -43.24
N PHE A 6 38.19 -7.91 -43.36
CA PHE A 6 36.80 -7.55 -43.13
C PHE A 6 36.62 -7.11 -41.66
N ALA A 7 36.13 -5.90 -41.40
CA ALA A 7 35.78 -5.46 -40.06
C ALA A 7 34.43 -4.72 -40.08
N PHE A 8 33.37 -5.51 -39.96
CA PHE A 8 32.01 -5.04 -39.72
C PHE A 8 31.88 -4.73 -38.23
N PHE A 9 32.09 -3.47 -37.84
CA PHE A 9 31.93 -3.01 -36.46
C PHE A 9 30.46 -2.61 -36.26
N ILE A 10 29.61 -3.58 -35.90
CA ILE A 10 28.27 -3.28 -35.37
C ILE A 10 28.45 -2.93 -33.90
N SER A 11 28.43 -1.63 -33.60
CA SER A 11 28.25 -1.14 -32.23
C SER A 11 26.85 -1.49 -31.77
N ILE A 12 26.73 -2.57 -31.00
CA ILE A 12 25.52 -2.90 -30.26
C ILE A 12 25.42 -1.89 -29.12
N PHE A 13 24.63 -0.84 -29.31
CA PHE A 13 24.19 0.02 -28.22
C PHE A 13 23.29 -0.83 -27.32
N SER A 14 23.84 -1.27 -26.19
CA SER A 14 23.09 -1.83 -25.09
C SER A 14 22.14 -0.75 -24.57
N LEU A 15 20.88 -0.82 -24.97
CA LEU A 15 19.81 -0.10 -24.31
C LEU A 15 19.65 -0.73 -22.92
N THR A 16 20.35 -0.16 -21.94
CA THR A 16 20.00 -0.33 -20.53
C THR A 16 18.62 0.28 -20.34
N SER A 17 17.59 -0.54 -20.54
CA SER A 17 16.25 -0.27 -20.05
C SER A 17 16.32 -0.33 -18.52
N CYS A 18 16.73 0.78 -17.93
CA CYS A 18 16.16 1.16 -16.63
C CYS A 18 14.69 1.42 -16.93
N ALA A 19 13.87 0.37 -16.85
CA ALA A 19 12.43 0.51 -16.77
C ALA A 19 12.15 1.22 -15.45
N GLU A 20 12.27 2.55 -15.49
CA GLU A 20 11.69 3.43 -14.50
C GLU A 20 10.20 3.11 -14.53
N LYS A 21 9.74 2.38 -13.50
CA LYS A 21 8.32 2.08 -13.33
C LYS A 21 7.63 3.44 -13.29
N GLU A 22 6.95 3.80 -14.37
CA GLU A 22 6.12 5.01 -14.38
C GLU A 22 5.18 4.91 -13.20
N ALA A 23 5.31 5.85 -12.25
CA ALA A 23 4.46 5.90 -11.07
C ALA A 23 3.01 5.96 -11.54
N THR A 24 2.23 4.96 -11.15
CA THR A 24 0.80 4.93 -11.48
C THR A 24 0.07 5.96 -10.63
N VAL A 25 -1.11 6.41 -11.04
CA VAL A 25 -1.92 7.33 -10.22
C VAL A 25 -2.16 6.75 -8.81
N ASP A 26 -2.31 5.43 -8.69
CA ASP A 26 -2.40 4.70 -7.41
C ASP A 26 -1.16 4.89 -6.52
N ASP A 27 0.04 5.00 -7.10
CA ASP A 27 1.28 5.23 -6.33
C ASP A 27 1.29 6.56 -5.58
N ALA A 28 0.64 7.58 -6.13
CA ALA A 28 0.53 8.89 -5.50
C ALA A 28 -0.46 8.90 -4.32
N GLU A 29 -1.40 7.95 -4.28
CA GLU A 29 -2.45 7.87 -3.26
C GLU A 29 -2.06 7.01 -2.06
N ILE A 30 -1.08 6.11 -2.22
CA ILE A 30 -0.56 5.22 -1.15
C ILE A 30 -0.27 5.96 0.17
N PRO A 31 0.44 7.11 0.21
CA PRO A 31 0.72 7.81 1.46
C PRO A 31 -0.55 8.33 2.14
N GLN A 32 -1.51 8.82 1.36
CA GLN A 32 -2.78 9.32 1.89
C GLN A 32 -3.65 8.18 2.42
N ALA A 33 -3.64 7.03 1.73
CA ALA A 33 -4.31 5.83 2.17
C ALA A 33 -3.75 5.33 3.52
N ALA A 34 -2.42 5.33 3.68
CA ALA A 34 -1.78 4.97 4.94
C ALA A 34 -2.16 5.93 6.09
N VAL A 35 -2.12 7.26 5.85
CA VAL A 35 -2.56 8.26 6.85
C VAL A 35 -4.02 8.05 7.23
N ARG A 36 -4.88 7.75 6.27
CA ARG A 36 -6.28 7.46 6.54
C ARG A 36 -6.45 6.19 7.40
N GLY A 37 -5.63 5.16 7.16
CA GLY A 37 -5.59 3.95 7.99
C GLY A 37 -5.22 4.26 9.43
N GLN A 38 -4.22 5.12 9.66
CA GLN A 38 -3.83 5.57 11.00
C GLN A 38 -4.94 6.37 11.68
N ASN A 39 -5.60 7.28 10.97
CA ASN A 39 -6.68 8.09 11.54
C ASN A 39 -7.87 7.23 11.96
N ASP A 40 -8.26 6.24 11.13
CA ASP A 40 -9.34 5.32 11.48
C ASP A 40 -8.95 4.42 12.68
N ALA A 41 -7.67 4.02 12.78
CA ALA A 41 -7.16 3.27 13.93
C ALA A 41 -7.20 4.10 15.21
N GLN A 42 -6.82 5.38 15.13
CA GLN A 42 -6.94 6.31 16.25
C GLN A 42 -8.40 6.45 16.69
N ALA A 43 -9.33 6.64 15.75
CA ALA A 43 -10.75 6.73 16.06
C ALA A 43 -11.29 5.45 16.72
N LEU A 44 -10.83 4.27 16.29
CA LEU A 44 -11.18 3.00 16.96
C LEU A 44 -10.69 2.99 18.42
N LEU A 45 -9.46 3.43 18.68
CA LEU A 45 -8.87 3.44 20.01
C LEU A 45 -9.59 4.41 20.96
N GLU A 46 -10.06 5.55 20.44
CA GLU A 46 -10.85 6.53 21.18
C GLU A 46 -12.20 5.95 21.64
N ILE A 47 -12.75 4.98 20.90
CA ILE A 47 -14.01 4.30 21.25
C ILE A 47 -13.82 2.92 21.86
N ALA A 48 -12.59 2.43 22.06
CA ALA A 48 -12.32 1.07 22.52
C ALA A 48 -12.84 0.76 23.94
N GLY A 49 -13.12 1.78 24.75
CA GLY A 49 -13.80 1.65 26.04
C GLY A 49 -15.34 1.72 25.98
N SER A 50 -15.92 1.83 24.78
CA SER A 50 -17.36 1.96 24.54
C SER A 50 -18.03 0.59 24.36
N ASP A 51 -19.31 0.58 23.98
CA ASP A 51 -20.05 -0.65 23.70
C ASP A 51 -19.40 -1.44 22.54
N VAL A 52 -19.40 -2.77 22.65
CA VAL A 52 -18.92 -3.71 21.62
C VAL A 52 -19.54 -3.42 20.25
N LYS A 53 -20.81 -2.95 20.22
CA LYS A 53 -21.47 -2.56 18.98
C LYS A 53 -20.74 -1.43 18.24
N ASP A 54 -20.17 -0.47 18.97
CA ASP A 54 -19.48 0.68 18.37
C ASP A 54 -18.15 0.25 17.76
N ILE A 55 -17.41 -0.61 18.47
CA ILE A 55 -16.19 -1.25 17.97
C ILE A 55 -16.49 -2.01 16.67
N HIS A 56 -17.53 -2.85 16.66
CA HIS A 56 -17.89 -3.62 15.47
C HIS A 56 -18.29 -2.73 14.29
N SER A 57 -19.06 -1.67 14.54
CA SER A 57 -19.44 -0.69 13.51
C SER A 57 -18.23 0.02 12.90
N ALA A 58 -17.24 0.39 13.72
CA ALA A 58 -15.99 0.98 13.26
C ALA A 58 -15.19 0.01 12.39
N LEU A 59 -15.07 -1.26 12.80
CA LEU A 59 -14.38 -2.29 12.02
C LEU A 59 -15.05 -2.57 10.67
N LEU A 60 -16.39 -2.59 10.62
CA LEU A 60 -17.13 -2.72 9.37
C LEU A 60 -16.87 -1.53 8.44
N SER A 61 -16.79 -0.32 8.99
CA SER A 61 -16.48 0.89 8.21
C SER A 61 -15.07 0.84 7.60
N VAL A 62 -14.09 0.33 8.35
CA VAL A 62 -12.72 0.10 7.87
C VAL A 62 -12.72 -0.91 6.72
N LYS A 63 -13.43 -2.03 6.87
CA LYS A 63 -13.53 -3.07 5.84
C LYS A 63 -14.24 -2.61 4.58
N ALA A 64 -15.32 -1.83 4.72
CA ALA A 64 -16.03 -1.26 3.59
C ALA A 64 -15.11 -0.32 2.78
N ARG A 65 -14.27 0.46 3.47
CA ARG A 65 -13.33 1.38 2.83
C ARG A 65 -12.18 0.67 2.12
N GLU A 66 -11.58 -0.34 2.77
CA GLU A 66 -10.59 -1.22 2.12
C GLU A 66 -11.16 -1.80 0.82
N TRP A 67 -12.38 -2.34 0.89
CA TRP A 67 -13.03 -2.96 -0.26
C TRP A 67 -13.35 -1.96 -1.37
N GLU A 68 -13.75 -0.74 -1.04
CA GLU A 68 -14.01 0.31 -2.04
C GLU A 68 -12.74 0.69 -2.82
N MET A 69 -11.60 0.80 -2.12
CA MET A 69 -10.31 1.04 -2.79
C MET A 69 -9.97 -0.09 -3.76
N ARG A 70 -10.11 -1.35 -3.34
CA ARG A 70 -9.87 -2.52 -4.20
C ARG A 70 -10.81 -2.57 -5.40
N ARG A 71 -12.10 -2.30 -5.17
CA ARG A 71 -13.12 -2.24 -6.23
C ARG A 71 -12.77 -1.22 -7.31
N ASN A 72 -12.13 -0.11 -6.92
CA ASN A 72 -11.70 0.95 -7.84
C ASN A 72 -10.33 0.68 -8.50
N GLY A 73 -9.73 -0.48 -8.25
CA GLY A 73 -8.44 -0.88 -8.82
C GLY A 73 -7.22 -0.33 -8.07
N SER A 74 -7.42 0.32 -6.92
CA SER A 74 -6.37 0.90 -6.08
C SER A 74 -5.87 -0.12 -5.04
N ASP A 75 -5.45 -1.30 -5.50
CA ASP A 75 -5.08 -2.42 -4.61
C ASP A 75 -3.92 -2.08 -3.67
N ARG A 76 -2.93 -1.32 -4.13
CA ARG A 76 -1.76 -0.97 -3.31
C ARG A 76 -2.10 0.09 -2.29
N SER A 77 -2.97 1.03 -2.64
CA SER A 77 -3.54 1.97 -1.67
C SER A 77 -4.40 1.25 -0.63
N ALA A 78 -5.19 0.24 -1.03
CA ALA A 78 -5.96 -0.59 -0.09
C ALA A 78 -5.05 -1.34 0.89
N ASP A 79 -3.95 -1.92 0.39
CA ASP A 79 -2.94 -2.59 1.23
C ASP A 79 -2.27 -1.60 2.19
N ALA A 80 -1.87 -0.43 1.70
CA ALA A 80 -1.27 0.61 2.53
C ALA A 80 -2.23 1.08 3.63
N TYR A 81 -3.52 1.26 3.30
CA TYR A 81 -4.57 1.62 4.25
C TYR A 81 -4.72 0.58 5.36
N ILE A 82 -4.96 -0.69 5.01
CA ILE A 82 -5.24 -1.72 6.01
C ILE A 82 -4.01 -2.09 6.85
N ASN A 83 -2.80 -2.03 6.26
CA ASN A 83 -1.57 -2.28 6.98
C ASN A 83 -1.28 -1.17 7.99
N ALA A 84 -1.42 0.09 7.60
CA ALA A 84 -1.22 1.22 8.50
C ALA A 84 -2.24 1.21 9.65
N PHE A 85 -3.50 0.83 9.38
CA PHE A 85 -4.52 0.63 10.41
C PHE A 85 -4.09 -0.45 11.42
N LYS A 86 -3.74 -1.65 10.92
CA LYS A 86 -3.33 -2.79 11.76
C LYS A 86 -2.10 -2.47 12.59
N GLU A 87 -1.08 -1.88 11.98
CA GLU A 87 0.16 -1.51 12.63
C GLU A 87 -0.08 -0.50 13.75
N TYR A 88 -0.90 0.53 13.49
CA TYR A 88 -1.21 1.54 14.49
C TYR A 88 -1.96 0.95 15.68
N VAL A 89 -3.02 0.15 15.46
CA VAL A 89 -3.73 -0.50 16.58
C VAL A 89 -2.80 -1.44 17.34
N SER A 90 -2.01 -2.26 16.64
CA SER A 90 -1.06 -3.20 17.27
C SER A 90 -0.01 -2.49 18.13
N THR A 91 0.44 -1.31 17.71
CA THR A 91 1.44 -0.52 18.42
C THR A 91 0.85 0.15 19.66
N GLN A 92 -0.37 0.69 19.56
CA GLN A 92 -0.98 1.47 20.65
C GLN A 92 -1.75 0.62 21.66
N ASN A 93 -2.37 -0.49 21.23
CA ASN A 93 -3.16 -1.36 22.08
C ASN A 93 -3.09 -2.81 21.58
N LYS A 94 -2.02 -3.51 21.99
CA LYS A 94 -1.79 -4.90 21.61
C LYS A 94 -2.94 -5.84 22.01
N THR A 95 -3.53 -5.65 23.19
CA THR A 95 -4.65 -6.49 23.65
C THR A 95 -5.82 -6.38 22.69
N LEU A 96 -6.23 -5.16 22.36
CA LEU A 96 -7.31 -4.94 21.39
C LEU A 96 -6.94 -5.51 20.01
N ALA A 97 -5.69 -5.31 19.56
CA ALA A 97 -5.23 -5.84 18.28
C ALA A 97 -5.35 -7.37 18.21
N ASP A 98 -4.95 -8.08 19.28
CA ASP A 98 -5.03 -9.54 19.38
C ASP A 98 -6.50 -10.05 19.45
N GLU A 99 -7.46 -9.18 19.76
CA GLU A 99 -8.90 -9.50 19.76
C GLU A 99 -9.57 -9.31 18.38
N ILE A 100 -9.08 -8.38 17.55
CA ILE A 100 -9.76 -7.96 16.32
C ILE A 100 -9.09 -8.44 15.02
N PHE A 101 -7.84 -8.95 15.07
CA PHE A 101 -7.08 -9.44 13.92
C PHE A 101 -6.67 -10.89 14.08
#